data_AF-V4LFN4-F1
#
_entry.id   AF-V4LFN4-F1
#
_cell.length_a   1.000
_cell.length_b   1.000
_cell.length_c   1.000
_cell.angle_alpha   90.00
_cell.angle_beta   90.00
_cell.angle_gamma   90.00
#
_symmetry.space_group_name_H-M   'P 1'
#
loop_
_entity.id
_entity.type
_entity.pdbx_description
1 polymer ?
#
loop_
_entity_poly.entity_id
_entity_poly.type
_entity_poly.pdbx_seq_one_letter_code
_entity_poly.pdbx_strand_id
1 'polypeptide(L)'
;MRKRKIHVNQSDEDNGAETYTQKNKKHSRTSKRNSKAVAPVEEPKFYCPICMCPLTEETSTKCGHIFCNSCIKKAISHQPSCPSCRKHVTASDLIRIYLPTTE
;
A
#
# COMPACT_ATOMS: atom_id res chain seq x y z
N MET A 1 -15.72 28.43 39.59
CA MET A 1 -14.87 27.24 39.85
C MET A 1 -15.68 26.02 39.40
N ARG A 2 -15.27 25.16 38.47
CA ARG A 2 -14.07 24.31 38.44
C ARG A 2 -13.71 24.00 36.98
N LYS A 3 -12.48 24.36 36.60
CA LYS A 3 -11.86 24.05 35.31
C LYS A 3 -11.55 22.55 35.27
N ARG A 4 -12.09 21.80 34.30
CA ARG A 4 -11.65 20.42 34.06
C ARG A 4 -10.30 20.47 33.32
N LYS A 5 -9.24 20.07 34.03
CA LYS A 5 -7.89 19.97 33.50
C LYS A 5 -7.78 18.69 32.67
N ILE A 6 -7.40 18.86 31.41
CA ILE A 6 -6.84 17.83 30.53
C ILE A 6 -5.60 17.27 31.23
N HIS A 7 -5.55 15.97 31.53
CA HIS A 7 -4.30 15.31 31.89
C HIS A 7 -3.60 14.89 30.60
N VAL A 8 -2.54 15.64 30.28
CA VAL A 8 -1.51 15.29 29.32
C VAL A 8 -0.57 14.32 30.03
N ASN A 9 -0.49 13.08 29.57
CA ASN A 9 0.59 12.17 29.96
C ASN A 9 1.73 12.36 28.98
N GLN A 10 2.67 13.21 29.37
CA GLN A 10 4.05 13.20 28.92
C GLN A 10 4.74 12.00 29.57
N SER A 11 5.49 11.24 28.79
CA SER A 11 6.55 10.37 29.27
C SER A 11 7.82 10.74 28.53
N ASP A 12 8.85 10.94 29.32
CA ASP A 12 10.09 11.62 29.01
C ASP A 12 11.07 10.80 28.15
N GLU A 13 12.08 11.56 27.71
CA GLU A 13 13.30 11.30 26.98
C GLU A 13 14.04 9.98 27.30
N ASP A 14 14.62 9.34 26.29
CA ASP A 14 16.02 8.89 26.40
C ASP A 14 16.71 8.83 25.04
N ASN A 15 17.95 9.31 25.03
CA ASN A 15 18.82 9.64 23.91
C ASN A 15 19.94 8.59 23.88
N GLY A 16 20.13 7.91 22.74
CA GLY A 16 21.16 6.88 22.61
C GLY A 16 21.72 6.80 21.20
N ALA A 17 22.58 7.76 20.85
CA ALA A 17 23.47 7.65 19.71
C ALA A 17 24.62 6.69 20.05
N GLU A 18 24.66 5.52 19.42
CA GLU A 18 25.83 4.64 19.47
C GLU A 18 26.43 4.47 18.07
N THR A 19 27.49 5.23 17.85
CA THR A 19 28.47 5.03 16.78
C THR A 19 29.28 3.77 17.07
N TYR A 20 29.26 2.78 16.17
CA TYR A 20 30.20 1.66 16.26
C TYR A 20 31.08 1.54 15.02
N THR A 21 32.34 1.30 15.33
CA THR A 21 33.57 1.55 14.58
C THR A 21 33.78 0.70 13.32
N GLN A 22 34.37 1.35 12.33
CA GLN A 22 34.87 0.80 11.07
C GLN A 22 36.09 -0.12 11.28
N LYS A 23 36.05 -1.36 10.78
CA LYS A 23 37.22 -2.25 10.65
C LYS A 23 37.36 -2.74 9.22
N ASN A 24 38.26 -2.08 8.48
CA ASN A 24 38.71 -2.51 7.15
C ASN A 24 39.57 -3.78 7.24
N LYS A 25 39.15 -4.84 6.54
CA LYS A 25 40.03 -5.95 6.15
C LYS A 25 40.01 -6.08 4.63
N LYS A 26 41.16 -5.76 4.02
CA LYS A 26 41.46 -5.98 2.61
C LYS A 26 41.56 -7.50 2.37
N HIS A 27 40.70 -8.03 1.52
CA HIS A 27 40.98 -9.29 0.83
C HIS A 27 40.61 -9.14 -0.64
N SER A 28 41.65 -9.11 -1.48
CA SER A 28 41.53 -9.35 -2.91
C SER A 28 41.02 -10.77 -3.11
N ARG A 29 39.85 -10.93 -3.72
CA ARG A 29 39.48 -12.16 -4.41
C ARG A 29 38.84 -11.79 -5.74
N THR A 30 39.65 -11.93 -6.79
CA THR A 30 39.20 -12.25 -8.14
C THR A 30 38.18 -13.38 -8.07
N SER A 31 36.99 -13.26 -8.67
CA SER A 31 36.29 -14.39 -9.31
C SER A 31 34.95 -14.02 -9.95
N LYS A 32 34.90 -14.29 -11.26
CA LYS A 32 33.77 -14.82 -12.05
C LYS A 32 32.44 -14.05 -11.96
N ARG A 33 32.26 -13.22 -12.99
CA ARG A 33 30.96 -12.69 -13.42
C ARG A 33 30.09 -13.88 -13.86
N ASN A 34 29.31 -14.40 -12.92
CA ASN A 34 28.30 -15.42 -13.19
C ASN A 34 27.12 -14.72 -13.86
N SER A 35 27.06 -14.76 -15.19
CA SER A 35 25.89 -14.33 -15.96
C SER A 35 24.75 -15.30 -15.70
N LYS A 36 24.06 -15.12 -14.57
CA LYS A 36 22.73 -15.69 -14.37
C LYS A 36 21.82 -15.05 -15.40
N ALA A 37 21.27 -15.87 -16.29
CA ALA A 37 20.19 -15.47 -17.17
C ALA A 37 19.06 -14.86 -16.31
N VAL A 38 18.69 -13.63 -16.61
CA VAL A 38 17.59 -12.93 -15.93
C VAL A 38 16.32 -13.62 -16.39
N ALA A 39 15.57 -14.23 -15.47
CA ALA A 39 14.27 -14.80 -15.77
C ALA A 39 13.34 -13.69 -16.31
N PRO A 40 12.40 -14.01 -17.23
CA PRO A 40 11.42 -13.05 -17.71
C PRO A 40 10.70 -12.39 -16.52
N VAL A 41 10.63 -11.07 -16.53
CA VAL A 41 9.90 -10.30 -15.51
C VAL A 41 8.42 -10.54 -15.79
N GLU A 42 7.75 -11.32 -14.94
CA GLU A 42 6.29 -11.46 -15.04
C GLU A 42 5.61 -10.12 -14.77
N GLU A 43 4.66 -9.76 -15.63
CA GLU A 43 3.90 -8.53 -15.49
C GLU A 43 3.11 -8.48 -14.18
N PRO A 44 3.02 -7.29 -13.55
CA PRO A 44 2.25 -7.13 -12.33
C PRO A 44 0.76 -7.36 -12.60
N LYS A 45 0.19 -8.38 -11.95
CA LYS A 45 -1.26 -8.66 -11.97
C LYS A 45 -1.94 -7.98 -10.78
N PHE A 46 -3.04 -7.29 -11.04
CA PHE A 46 -3.84 -6.61 -10.01
C PHE A 46 -5.12 -7.39 -9.71
N TYR A 47 -5.42 -7.57 -8.42
CA TYR A 47 -6.55 -8.36 -7.95
C TYR A 47 -7.53 -7.52 -7.13
N CYS A 48 -8.81 -7.80 -7.29
CA CYS A 48 -9.88 -7.16 -6.54
C CYS A 48 -9.97 -7.72 -5.11
N PRO A 49 -9.93 -6.90 -4.05
CA PRO A 49 -10.00 -7.40 -2.67
C PRO A 49 -11.42 -7.85 -2.24
N ILE A 50 -12.44 -7.70 -3.10
CA ILE A 50 -13.81 -8.16 -2.83
C ILE A 50 -14.02 -9.58 -3.38
N CYS A 51 -13.70 -9.81 -4.65
CA CYS A 51 -13.91 -11.09 -5.31
C CYS A 51 -12.65 -11.97 -5.40
N MET A 52 -11.48 -11.43 -5.07
CA MET A 52 -10.17 -12.10 -5.15
C MET A 52 -9.78 -12.58 -6.55
N CYS A 53 -10.44 -12.07 -7.59
CA CYS A 53 -10.12 -12.30 -9.00
C CYS A 53 -9.30 -11.13 -9.58
N PRO A 54 -8.68 -11.28 -10.77
CA PRO A 54 -8.13 -10.15 -11.50
C PRO A 54 -9.15 -9.02 -11.64
N LEU A 55 -8.67 -7.78 -11.60
CA LEU A 55 -9.55 -6.62 -11.76
C LEU A 55 -10.27 -6.69 -13.11
N THR A 56 -11.53 -6.26 -13.11
CA THR A 56 -12.34 -6.13 -14.31
C THR A 56 -13.01 -4.77 -14.24
N GLU A 57 -12.72 -3.92 -15.21
CA GLU A 57 -13.14 -2.50 -15.20
C GLU A 57 -12.69 -1.82 -13.90
N GLU A 58 -11.36 -1.72 -13.74
CA GLU A 58 -10.67 -1.17 -12.59
C GLU A 58 -11.34 0.14 -12.18
N THR A 59 -11.92 0.17 -10.98
CA THR A 59 -12.65 1.32 -10.49
C THR A 59 -12.08 1.72 -9.14
N SER A 60 -11.55 2.94 -9.08
CA SER A 60 -11.09 3.54 -7.84
C SER A 60 -12.23 4.27 -7.13
N THR A 61 -12.09 4.41 -5.83
CA THR A 61 -12.86 5.33 -5.00
C THR A 61 -12.03 6.60 -4.76
N LYS A 62 -12.67 7.72 -4.37
CA LYS A 62 -11.94 8.95 -3.98
C LYS A 62 -10.92 8.76 -2.85
N CYS A 63 -11.03 7.70 -2.06
CA CYS A 63 -10.03 7.38 -1.04
C CYS A 63 -8.82 6.57 -1.57
N GLY A 64 -8.79 6.24 -2.86
CA GLY A 64 -7.66 5.60 -3.55
C GLY A 64 -7.71 4.08 -3.66
N HIS A 65 -8.67 3.39 -3.02
CA HIS A 65 -8.79 1.94 -3.14
C HIS A 65 -9.48 1.53 -4.45
N ILE A 66 -8.97 0.45 -5.06
CA ILE A 66 -9.37 -0.05 -6.40
C ILE A 66 -10.06 -1.41 -6.27
N PHE A 67 -11.13 -1.60 -7.04
CA PHE A 67 -11.96 -2.81 -7.08
C PHE A 67 -12.48 -3.02 -8.51
N CYS A 68 -13.13 -4.16 -8.79
CA CYS A 68 -13.95 -4.28 -10.01
C CYS A 68 -15.15 -3.35 -9.94
N ASN A 69 -15.59 -2.81 -11.08
CA ASN A 69 -16.74 -1.89 -11.15
C ASN A 69 -18.01 -2.45 -10.51
N SER A 70 -18.36 -3.70 -10.87
CA SER A 70 -19.53 -4.40 -10.34
C SER A 70 -19.43 -4.65 -8.84
N CYS A 71 -18.24 -5.01 -8.37
CA CYS A 71 -17.98 -5.33 -6.96
C CYS A 71 -18.16 -4.09 -6.07
N ILE A 72 -17.55 -2.95 -6.44
CA ILE A 72 -17.68 -1.74 -5.62
C ILE A 72 -19.10 -1.17 -5.66
N LYS A 73 -19.78 -1.19 -6.81
CA LYS A 73 -21.18 -0.74 -6.92
C LYS A 73 -22.12 -1.55 -6.01
N LYS A 74 -21.97 -2.88 -5.99
CA LYS A 74 -22.76 -3.74 -5.11
C LYS A 74 -22.42 -3.50 -3.64
N ALA A 75 -21.14 -3.33 -3.30
CA ALA A 75 -20.74 -3.04 -1.93
C ALA A 75 -21.37 -1.75 -1.41
N ILE A 76 -21.28 -0.65 -2.18
CA ILE A 76 -21.81 0.65 -1.77
C ILE A 76 -23.34 0.72 -1.78
N SER A 77 -24.03 -0.13 -2.56
CA SER A 77 -25.49 -0.25 -2.48
C SER A 77 -25.97 -0.90 -1.19
N HIS A 78 -25.15 -1.78 -0.58
CA HIS A 78 -25.43 -2.37 0.72
C HIS A 78 -24.97 -1.48 1.88
N GLN A 79 -23.78 -0.87 1.77
CA GLN A 79 -23.22 0.01 2.77
C GLN A 79 -22.41 1.12 2.09
N PRO A 80 -22.80 2.40 2.19
CA PRO A 80 -22.14 3.51 1.49
C PRO A 80 -20.79 3.89 2.10
N SER A 81 -19.85 2.94 2.09
CA SER A 81 -18.50 3.04 2.64
C SER A 81 -17.54 2.17 1.83
N CYS A 82 -16.27 2.61 1.72
CA CYS A 82 -15.20 1.84 1.10
C CYS A 82 -14.98 0.52 1.88
N PRO A 83 -14.97 -0.64 1.19
CA PRO A 83 -14.72 -1.94 1.84
C PRO A 83 -13.35 -2.06 2.53
N SER A 84 -12.34 -1.31 2.05
CA SER A 84 -10.97 -1.38 2.57
C SER A 84 -10.71 -0.44 3.76
N CYS A 85 -11.20 0.79 3.71
CA CYS A 85 -10.87 1.82 4.71
C CYS A 85 -12.08 2.49 5.38
N ARG A 86 -13.30 2.06 5.07
CA ARG A 86 -14.56 2.52 5.68
C ARG A 86 -14.90 4.00 5.49
N LYS A 87 -14.12 4.77 4.74
CA LYS A 87 -14.50 6.14 4.33
C LYS A 87 -15.81 6.12 3.54
N HIS A 88 -16.65 7.13 3.72
CA HIS A 88 -17.92 7.26 2.99
C HIS A 88 -17.65 7.34 1.47
N VAL A 89 -18.40 6.55 0.69
CA VAL A 89 -18.29 6.46 -0.77
C VAL A 89 -19.68 6.26 -1.35
N THR A 90 -20.01 7.05 -2.37
CA THR A 90 -21.23 6.94 -3.17
C THR A 90 -20.90 6.60 -4.63
N ALA A 91 -21.91 6.31 -5.45
CA ALA A 91 -21.71 5.96 -6.86
C ALA A 91 -21.02 7.09 -7.66
N SER A 92 -21.23 8.36 -7.30
CA SER A 92 -20.56 9.52 -7.90
C SER A 92 -19.10 9.67 -7.47
N ASP A 93 -18.65 8.95 -6.45
CA ASP A 93 -17.25 8.95 -6.01
C ASP A 93 -16.40 7.87 -6.69
N LEU A 94 -17.01 7.11 -7.61
CA LEU A 94 -16.35 6.04 -8.36
C LEU A 94 -15.72 6.61 -9.64
N ILE A 95 -14.45 6.30 -9.85
CA ILE A 95 -13.68 6.75 -11.00
C ILE A 95 -13.08 5.52 -11.68
N ARG A 96 -13.44 5.29 -12.95
CA ARG A 96 -12.83 4.24 -13.77
C ARG A 96 -11.38 4.61 -14.05
N ILE A 97 -10.48 3.67 -13.80
CA ILE A 97 -9.05 3.80 -14.05
C ILE A 97 -8.70 2.94 -15.27
N TYR A 98 -7.79 3.43 -16.11
CA TYR A 98 -7.19 2.66 -17.18
C TYR A 98 -5.72 2.49 -16.84
N LEU A 99 -5.34 1.27 -16.44
CA LEU A 99 -3.94 0.96 -16.14
C LEU A 99 -3.19 0.81 -17.47
N PRO A 100 -2.02 1.45 -17.64
CA PRO A 100 -1.19 1.20 -18.81
C PRO A 100 -0.63 -0.22 -18.71
N THR A 101 -1.30 -1.16 -19.35
CA THR A 101 -0.75 -2.49 -19.62
C THR A 101 0.11 -2.38 -20.86
N THR A 102 1.39 -2.70 -20.74
CA THR A 102 2.28 -2.90 -21.90
C THR A 102 1.96 -4.29 -22.44
N GLU A 103 1.06 -4.39 -23.43
CA GLU A 103 0.99 -5.59 -24.26
C GLU A 103 2.27 -5.77 -25.10
#